data_AF-A0A9X2Z1L8-F1
#
_entry.id   AF-A0A9X2Z1L8-F1
#
_cell.length_a   1.000
_cell.length_b   1.000
_cell.length_c   1.000
_cell.angle_alpha   90.00
_cell.angle_beta   90.00
_cell.angle_gamma   90.00
#
_symmetry.space_group_name_H-M   'P 1'
#
loop_
_entity.id
_entity.type
_entity.pdbx_description
1 polymer ?
#
loop_
_entity_poly.entity_id
_entity_poly.type
_entity_poly.pdbx_seq_one_letter_code
_entity_poly.pdbx_strand_id
1 'polypeptide(L)'
;MRTAPTGCLSLLMFGLVLALPFVLANAVLTALTKLGLGPLSALGVAVGIFVGGAINIPVARVQQAERVEYRPTRLLGLHRLLGRPVRHRAYTVVAVNVGGCLVPTVLAGYQVARMALEAPAALGALGIALGLNVGLCYSFATPVPRRGIAMQPLVPALAAALSGLVLAPEWAPPIAFAAGVLGPLIGADLLHLDDIAQLGAGMASIGGAGTFDGVVLSGLVATLLVPGAL
;
A
#
# COMPACT_ATOMS: atom_id res chain seq x y z
N MET A 1 2.21 27.99 37.88
CA MET A 1 2.66 27.12 36.76
C MET A 1 2.97 28.03 35.58
N ARG A 2 4.24 28.22 35.22
CA ARG A 2 4.63 29.09 34.09
C ARG A 2 4.26 28.37 32.80
N THR A 3 3.22 28.83 32.12
CA THR A 3 2.88 28.37 30.77
C THR A 3 4.06 28.67 29.86
N ALA A 4 4.58 27.67 29.15
CA ALA A 4 5.64 27.89 28.17
C ALA A 4 5.21 29.00 27.20
N PRO A 5 6.12 29.91 26.79
CA PRO A 5 5.77 30.94 25.83
C PRO A 5 5.24 30.27 24.56
N THR A 6 4.16 30.80 23.99
CA THR A 6 3.52 30.26 22.77
C THR A 6 4.49 30.09 21.60
N GLY A 7 5.56 30.89 21.55
CA GLY A 7 6.68 30.74 20.60
C GLY A 7 7.43 29.41 20.72
N CYS A 8 7.61 28.85 21.92
CA CYS A 8 8.29 27.56 22.12
C CYS A 8 7.46 26.40 21.56
N LEU A 9 6.14 26.44 21.73
CA LEU A 9 5.24 25.42 21.18
C LEU A 9 5.23 25.46 19.65
N SER A 10 5.19 26.66 19.06
CA SER A 10 5.26 26.83 17.60
C SER A 10 6.58 26.30 17.02
N LEU A 11 7.71 26.61 17.68
CA LEU A 11 9.04 26.16 17.24
C LEU A 11 9.19 24.63 17.37
N LEU A 12 8.63 24.04 18.43
CA LEU A 12 8.57 22.58 18.61
C LEU A 12 7.72 21.91 17.52
N MET A 13 6.52 22.44 17.24
CA MET A 13 5.65 21.91 16.18
C MET A 13 6.29 22.04 14.80
N PHE A 14 6.94 23.17 14.52
CA PHE A 14 7.70 23.36 13.29
C PHE A 14 8.84 22.35 13.16
N GLY A 15 9.61 22.13 14.23
CA GLY A 15 10.65 21.12 14.28
C GLY A 15 10.12 19.70 14.05
N LEU A 16 8.98 19.34 14.65
CA LEU A 16 8.33 18.03 14.48
C LEU A 16 7.88 17.81 13.03
N VAL A 17 7.27 18.83 12.39
CA VAL A 17 6.84 18.76 11.00
C VAL A 17 8.03 18.59 10.05
N LEU A 18 9.14 19.29 10.32
CA LEU A 18 10.37 19.13 9.54
C LEU A 18 11.02 17.75 9.76
N ALA A 19 10.94 17.18 10.96
CA ALA A 19 11.50 15.87 11.29
C ALA A 19 10.67 14.71 10.72
N LEU A 20 9.35 14.87 10.59
CA LEU A 20 8.43 13.84 10.13
C LEU A 20 8.86 13.09 8.85
N PRO A 21 9.24 13.77 7.73
CA PRO A 21 9.67 13.06 6.53
C PRO A 21 10.92 12.20 6.75
N PHE A 22 11.85 12.64 7.60
CA PHE A 22 13.04 11.87 7.93
C PHE A 22 12.70 10.64 8.78
N VAL A 23 11.79 10.78 9.75
CA VAL A 23 11.29 9.65 10.55
C VAL A 23 10.59 8.62 9.67
N LEU A 24 9.71 9.07 8.76
CA LEU A 24 9.02 8.20 7.82
C LEU A 24 9.99 7.51 6.87
N ALA A 25 10.94 8.26 6.28
CA ALA A 25 11.96 7.68 5.41
C ALA A 25 12.79 6.62 6.15
N ASN A 26 13.21 6.91 7.38
CA ASN A 26 13.96 5.95 8.19
C ASN A 26 13.12 4.71 8.53
N ALA A 27 11.83 4.88 8.83
CA ALA A 27 10.92 3.76 9.07
C ALA A 27 10.77 2.88 7.81
N VAL A 28 10.54 3.48 6.64
CA VAL A 28 10.45 2.73 5.37
C VAL A 28 11.76 1.99 5.08
N LEU A 29 12.90 2.66 5.20
CA LEU A 29 14.21 2.04 4.97
C LEU A 29 14.47 0.90 5.96
N THR A 30 14.11 1.08 7.24
CA THR A 30 14.23 0.03 8.26
C THR A 30 13.34 -1.17 7.92
N ALA A 31 12.11 -0.94 7.47
CA ALA A 31 11.22 -2.01 7.03
C ALA A 31 11.84 -2.82 5.88
N LEU A 32 12.40 -2.11 4.89
CA LEU A 32 12.98 -2.73 3.70
C LEU A 32 14.29 -3.45 4.00
N THR A 33 15.14 -2.93 4.89
CA THR A 33 16.38 -3.63 5.29
C THR A 33 16.09 -4.87 6.12
N LYS A 34 15.01 -4.90 6.92
CA LYS A 34 14.55 -6.13 7.60
C LYS A 34 14.20 -7.27 6.65
N LEU A 35 13.94 -6.98 5.38
CA LEU A 35 13.71 -7.99 4.34
C LEU A 35 15.01 -8.60 3.80
N GLY A 36 16.18 -8.18 4.31
CA GLY A 36 17.50 -8.58 3.83
C GLY A 36 17.96 -7.77 2.61
N LEU A 37 17.33 -6.62 2.33
CA LEU A 37 17.79 -5.72 1.28
C LEU A 37 18.99 -4.91 1.76
N GLY A 38 20.03 -4.85 0.92
CA GLY A 38 21.15 -3.92 1.14
C GLY A 38 20.68 -2.45 1.13
N PRO A 39 21.44 -1.51 1.74
CA PRO A 39 21.00 -0.12 1.89
C PRO A 39 20.65 0.57 0.56
N LEU A 40 21.42 0.30 -0.50
CA LEU A 40 21.18 0.87 -1.84
C LEU A 40 19.93 0.29 -2.50
N SER A 41 19.67 -1.01 -2.36
CA SER A 41 18.45 -1.62 -2.92
C SER A 41 17.22 -1.21 -2.13
N ALA A 42 17.30 -1.12 -0.80
CA ALA A 42 16.24 -0.57 0.04
C ALA A 42 15.91 0.88 -0.36
N LEU A 43 16.93 1.73 -0.58
CA LEU A 43 16.73 3.09 -1.08
C LEU A 43 16.09 3.11 -2.47
N GLY A 44 16.58 2.27 -3.39
CA GLY A 44 16.04 2.16 -4.75
C GLY A 44 14.57 1.73 -4.76
N VAL A 45 14.20 0.77 -3.91
CA VAL A 45 12.80 0.34 -3.72
C VAL A 45 11.97 1.46 -3.11
N ALA A 46 12.45 2.14 -2.07
CA ALA A 46 11.72 3.25 -1.45
C ALA A 46 11.44 4.39 -2.45
N VAL A 47 12.44 4.76 -3.26
CA VAL A 47 12.30 5.73 -4.35
C VAL A 47 11.35 5.20 -5.43
N GLY A 48 11.45 3.91 -5.79
CA GLY A 48 10.57 3.26 -6.76
C GLY A 48 9.12 3.23 -6.32
N ILE A 49 8.85 2.95 -5.04
CA ILE A 49 7.53 3.12 -4.42
C ILE A 49 7.11 4.57 -4.57
N PHE A 50 7.88 5.54 -4.05
CA PHE A 50 7.53 6.96 -4.04
C PHE A 50 7.23 7.54 -5.43
N VAL A 51 8.16 7.40 -6.38
CA VAL A 51 8.03 7.91 -7.75
C VAL A 51 6.99 7.12 -8.53
N GLY A 52 6.99 5.79 -8.39
CA GLY A 52 6.01 4.91 -9.03
C GLY A 52 4.59 5.18 -8.56
N GLY A 53 4.39 5.72 -7.35
CA GLY A 53 3.08 6.09 -6.82
C GLY A 53 2.34 7.11 -7.69
N ALA A 54 3.08 7.93 -8.43
CA ALA A 54 2.51 8.91 -9.36
C ALA A 54 2.10 8.31 -10.71
N ILE A 55 2.43 7.04 -10.97
CA ILE A 55 2.28 6.38 -12.26
C ILE A 55 1.18 5.32 -12.17
N ASN A 56 0.11 5.49 -12.95
CA ASN A 56 -0.97 4.52 -13.09
C ASN A 56 -0.98 3.97 -14.52
N ILE A 57 -0.80 2.66 -14.66
CA ILE A 57 -0.79 1.96 -15.94
C ILE A 57 -2.21 1.42 -16.21
N PRO A 58 -2.92 1.88 -17.25
CA PRO A 58 -4.24 1.37 -17.58
C PRO A 58 -4.14 -0.08 -18.08
N VAL A 59 -4.92 -0.99 -17.49
CA VAL A 59 -4.91 -2.42 -17.79
C VAL A 59 -6.23 -2.92 -18.40
N ALA A 60 -7.36 -2.31 -18.05
CA ALA A 60 -8.66 -2.71 -18.57
C ALA A 60 -9.63 -1.54 -18.71
N ARG A 61 -10.71 -1.76 -19.47
CA ARG A 61 -11.83 -0.81 -19.62
C ARG A 61 -13.13 -1.57 -19.39
N VAL A 62 -13.90 -1.14 -18.40
CA VAL A 62 -15.21 -1.72 -18.07
C VAL A 62 -16.29 -0.79 -18.57
N GLN A 63 -17.21 -1.29 -19.41
CA GLN A 63 -18.31 -0.46 -19.91
C GLN A 63 -19.31 -0.15 -18.79
N GLN A 64 -19.86 1.06 -18.83
CA GLN A 64 -20.82 1.58 -17.87
C GLN A 64 -22.09 1.98 -18.61
N ALA A 65 -23.25 1.63 -18.05
CA ALA A 65 -24.56 1.98 -18.62
C ALA A 65 -24.83 3.49 -18.56
N GLU A 66 -24.22 4.21 -17.60
CA GLU A 66 -24.31 5.66 -17.46
C GLU A 66 -23.00 6.39 -17.80
N ARG A 67 -23.12 7.68 -18.13
CA ARG A 67 -22.00 8.54 -18.49
C ARG A 67 -21.16 8.88 -17.25
N VAL A 68 -20.00 8.26 -17.14
CA VAL A 68 -19.07 8.40 -16.01
C VAL A 68 -18.14 9.61 -16.16
N GLU A 69 -17.89 10.32 -15.06
CA GLU A 69 -16.97 11.46 -14.98
C GLU A 69 -15.49 11.01 -15.03
N TYR A 70 -14.80 11.24 -16.15
CA TYR A 70 -13.36 10.97 -16.27
C TYR A 70 -12.51 12.18 -15.88
N ARG A 71 -11.74 12.05 -14.79
CA ARG A 71 -10.71 13.02 -14.39
C ARG A 71 -9.31 12.42 -14.56
N PRO A 72 -8.51 12.84 -15.56
CA PRO A 72 -7.15 12.36 -15.72
C PRO A 72 -6.27 12.85 -14.55
N THR A 73 -5.58 11.90 -13.91
CA THR A 73 -4.44 12.05 -12.99
C THR A 73 -4.45 13.25 -12.02
N ARG A 74 -4.67 12.97 -10.73
CA ARG A 74 -4.43 13.92 -9.64
C ARG A 74 -2.92 14.03 -9.35
N LEU A 75 -2.18 14.74 -10.19
CA LEU A 75 -0.83 15.16 -9.83
C LEU A 75 -0.89 16.51 -9.10
N LEU A 76 -0.41 16.54 -7.85
CA LEU A 76 0.02 17.75 -7.13
C LEU A 76 -0.99 18.92 -7.03
N GLY A 77 -2.30 18.68 -7.09
CA GLY A 77 -3.30 19.76 -7.05
C GLY A 77 -3.35 20.67 -8.28
N LEU A 78 -2.42 20.51 -9.25
CA LEU A 78 -2.30 21.30 -10.48
C LEU A 78 -3.54 21.20 -11.39
N HIS A 79 -4.36 20.17 -11.21
CA HIS A 79 -5.63 20.01 -11.91
C HIS A 79 -6.63 21.16 -11.65
N ARG A 80 -6.52 21.88 -10.51
CA ARG A 80 -7.33 23.09 -10.25
C ARG A 80 -6.91 24.27 -11.11
N LEU A 81 -5.63 24.33 -11.51
CA LEU A 81 -5.06 25.40 -12.33
C LEU A 81 -5.20 25.12 -13.84
N LEU A 82 -5.28 23.85 -14.24
CA LEU A 82 -5.22 23.43 -15.65
C LEU A 82 -6.58 23.07 -16.29
N GLY A 83 -7.71 23.35 -15.62
CA GLY A 83 -9.05 23.43 -16.24
C GLY A 83 -9.36 22.39 -17.33
N ARG A 84 -9.00 21.11 -17.13
CA ARG A 84 -9.21 20.10 -18.16
C ARG A 84 -10.68 19.68 -18.18
N PRO A 85 -11.33 19.64 -19.36
CA PRO A 85 -12.75 19.35 -19.46
C PRO A 85 -13.05 17.96 -18.93
N VAL A 86 -14.06 17.89 -18.07
CA VAL A 86 -14.70 16.64 -17.63
C VAL A 86 -15.19 15.91 -18.88
N ARG A 87 -14.59 14.75 -19.18
CA ARG A 87 -15.08 13.89 -20.28
C ARG A 87 -16.03 12.87 -19.69
N HIS A 88 -17.29 12.92 -20.13
CA HIS A 88 -18.26 11.86 -19.89
C HIS A 88 -17.89 10.65 -20.75
N ARG A 89 -17.47 9.54 -20.13
CA ARG A 89 -17.15 8.29 -20.82
C ARG A 89 -18.13 7.22 -20.35
N ALA A 90 -18.65 6.40 -21.26
CA ALA A 90 -19.46 5.23 -20.93
C ALA A 90 -18.59 4.03 -20.49
N TYR A 91 -17.42 4.30 -19.90
CA TYR A 91 -16.53 3.25 -19.40
C TYR A 91 -15.65 3.76 -18.27
N THR A 92 -15.36 2.86 -17.32
CA THR A 92 -14.38 3.01 -16.26
C THR A 92 -13.04 2.41 -16.71
N VAL A 93 -11.94 3.15 -16.55
CA VAL A 93 -10.60 2.62 -16.81
C VAL A 93 -10.06 1.99 -15.53
N VAL A 94 -9.75 0.70 -15.57
CA VAL A 94 -9.00 0.03 -14.49
C VAL A 94 -7.52 0.21 -14.76
N ALA A 95 -6.79 0.74 -13.78
CA ALA A 95 -5.35 0.94 -13.83
C ALA A 95 -4.66 0.25 -12.65
N VAL A 96 -3.37 -0.03 -12.80
CA VAL A 96 -2.49 -0.57 -11.76
C VAL A 96 -1.47 0.51 -11.39
N ASN A 97 -1.36 0.83 -10.10
CA ASN A 97 -0.38 1.78 -9.62
C ASN A 97 1.01 1.15 -9.56
N VAL A 98 2.04 1.84 -10.09
CA VAL A 98 3.40 1.28 -10.11
C VAL A 98 3.98 1.19 -8.70
N GLY A 99 3.88 2.25 -7.90
CA GLY A 99 4.48 2.29 -6.58
C GLY A 99 3.63 1.65 -5.48
N GLY A 100 2.32 1.64 -5.67
CA GLY A 100 1.32 1.15 -4.71
C GLY A 100 0.92 -0.30 -4.92
N CYS A 101 1.05 -0.82 -6.15
CA CYS A 101 0.74 -2.21 -6.48
C CYS A 101 1.95 -2.95 -7.05
N LEU A 102 2.53 -2.48 -8.17
CA LEU A 102 3.52 -3.26 -8.91
C LEU A 102 4.82 -3.49 -8.11
N VAL A 103 5.46 -2.43 -7.62
CA VAL A 103 6.72 -2.53 -6.85
C VAL A 103 6.54 -3.38 -5.58
N PRO A 104 5.52 -3.15 -4.73
CA PRO A 104 5.27 -4.00 -3.56
C PRO A 104 5.01 -5.46 -3.92
N THR A 105 4.25 -5.73 -4.98
CA THR A 105 3.94 -7.11 -5.42
C THR A 105 5.18 -7.83 -5.91
N VAL A 106 6.03 -7.16 -6.69
CA VAL A 106 7.31 -7.72 -7.13
C VAL A 106 8.21 -8.02 -5.93
N LEU A 107 8.28 -7.11 -4.95
CA LEU A 107 9.06 -7.34 -3.75
C LEU A 107 8.50 -8.50 -2.91
N ALA A 108 7.18 -8.59 -2.78
CA ALA A 108 6.54 -9.71 -2.10
C ALA A 108 6.88 -11.04 -2.80
N GLY A 109 6.75 -11.09 -4.13
CA GLY A 109 7.13 -12.25 -4.93
C GLY A 109 8.61 -12.63 -4.78
N TYR A 110 9.51 -11.65 -4.71
CA TYR A 110 10.93 -11.88 -4.43
C TYR A 110 11.14 -12.53 -3.05
N GLN A 111 10.46 -12.05 -2.00
CA GLN A 111 10.54 -12.66 -0.67
C GLN A 111 9.98 -14.09 -0.65
N VAL A 112 8.87 -14.34 -1.35
CA VAL A 112 8.33 -15.71 -1.50
C VAL A 112 9.31 -16.63 -2.22
N ALA A 113 9.93 -16.16 -3.30
CA ALA A 113 10.92 -16.93 -4.05
C ALA A 113 12.15 -17.24 -3.20
N ARG A 114 12.66 -16.27 -2.44
CA ARG A 114 13.76 -16.50 -1.49
C ARG A 114 13.39 -17.50 -0.40
N MET A 115 12.22 -17.36 0.20
CA MET A 115 11.72 -18.32 1.18
C MET A 115 11.62 -19.74 0.61
N ALA A 116 11.15 -19.89 -0.63
CA ALA A 116 11.07 -21.20 -1.27
C ALA A 116 12.44 -21.87 -1.44
N LEU A 117 13.51 -21.10 -1.62
CA LEU A 117 14.88 -21.60 -1.77
C LEU A 117 15.58 -21.82 -0.43
N GLU A 118 15.45 -20.88 0.50
CA GLU A 118 16.20 -20.84 1.76
C GLU A 118 15.47 -21.57 2.91
N ALA A 119 14.13 -21.56 2.92
CA ALA A 119 13.31 -22.14 3.98
C ALA A 119 11.94 -22.64 3.47
N PRO A 120 11.90 -23.68 2.63
CA PRO A 120 10.66 -24.18 2.03
C PRO A 120 9.60 -24.61 3.08
N ALA A 121 10.04 -25.02 4.28
CA ALA A 121 9.14 -25.32 5.40
C ALA A 121 8.28 -24.12 5.84
N ALA A 122 8.76 -22.88 5.65
CA ALA A 122 8.04 -21.66 5.99
C ALA A 122 6.94 -21.29 4.97
N LEU A 123 6.89 -21.94 3.81
CA LEU A 123 5.84 -21.66 2.79
C LEU A 123 4.44 -22.02 3.28
N GLY A 124 4.30 -23.07 4.11
CA GLY A 124 3.03 -23.41 4.72
C GLY A 124 2.52 -22.29 5.64
N ALA A 125 3.42 -21.74 6.48
CA ALA A 125 3.14 -20.59 7.34
C ALA A 125 2.73 -19.36 6.52
N LEU A 126 3.45 -19.06 5.43
CA LEU A 126 3.09 -17.99 4.50
C LEU A 126 1.70 -18.19 3.90
N GLY A 127 1.38 -19.40 3.44
CA GLY A 127 0.08 -19.72 2.86
C GLY A 127 -1.08 -19.47 3.84
N ILE A 128 -0.91 -19.89 5.10
CA ILE A 128 -1.88 -19.62 6.18
C ILE A 128 -1.98 -18.12 6.45
N ALA A 129 -0.86 -17.43 6.65
CA ALA A 129 -0.83 -15.99 6.92
C ALA A 129 -1.49 -15.18 5.79
N LEU A 130 -1.25 -15.58 4.54
CA LEU A 130 -1.86 -14.98 3.35
C LEU A 130 -3.36 -15.24 3.31
N GLY A 131 -3.80 -16.50 3.47
CA GLY A 131 -5.21 -16.85 3.45
C GLY A 131 -6.01 -16.10 4.53
N LEU A 132 -5.45 -16.01 5.74
CA LEU A 132 -6.04 -15.22 6.84
C LEU A 132 -6.15 -13.74 6.47
N ASN A 133 -5.07 -13.12 5.98
CA ASN A 133 -5.10 -11.71 5.60
C ASN A 133 -6.02 -11.43 4.42
N VAL A 134 -6.10 -12.32 3.42
CA VAL A 134 -7.03 -12.17 2.29
C VAL A 134 -8.47 -12.21 2.79
N GLY A 135 -8.84 -13.18 3.62
CA GLY A 135 -10.19 -13.29 4.18
C GLY A 135 -10.56 -12.10 5.08
N LEU A 136 -9.61 -11.66 5.92
CA LEU A 136 -9.74 -10.46 6.73
C LEU A 136 -9.96 -9.23 5.83
N CYS A 137 -9.10 -9.03 4.85
CA CYS A 137 -9.20 -7.88 3.95
C CYS A 137 -10.50 -7.88 3.17
N TYR A 138 -10.92 -9.03 2.65
CA TYR A 138 -12.19 -9.15 1.96
C TYR A 138 -13.37 -8.76 2.86
N SER A 139 -13.37 -9.19 4.12
CA SER A 139 -14.48 -8.92 5.04
C SER A 139 -14.55 -7.46 5.51
N PHE A 140 -13.40 -6.78 5.61
CA PHE A 140 -13.32 -5.40 6.12
C PHE A 140 -13.25 -4.34 5.02
N ALA A 141 -13.02 -4.72 3.77
CA ALA A 141 -13.02 -3.79 2.65
C ALA A 141 -14.45 -3.32 2.37
N THR A 142 -14.64 -2.00 2.35
CA THR A 142 -15.93 -1.41 1.99
C THR A 142 -15.77 -0.57 0.72
N PRO A 143 -16.43 -0.91 -0.41
CA PRO A 143 -16.46 -0.05 -1.58
C PRO A 143 -17.23 1.25 -1.29
N VAL A 144 -16.56 2.39 -1.39
CA VAL A 144 -17.14 3.72 -1.13
C VAL A 144 -17.22 4.53 -2.44
N PRO A 145 -18.42 4.99 -2.85
CA PRO A 145 -18.60 5.78 -4.07
C PRO A 145 -17.62 6.96 -4.15
N ARG A 146 -16.98 7.13 -5.31
CA ARG A 146 -15.99 8.20 -5.61
C ARG A 146 -14.72 8.20 -4.73
N ARG A 147 -14.57 7.26 -3.79
CA ARG A 147 -13.37 7.10 -2.96
C ARG A 147 -12.61 5.80 -3.24
N GLY A 148 -13.25 4.81 -3.85
CA GLY A 148 -12.66 3.48 -4.08
C GLY A 148 -12.91 2.58 -2.88
N ILE A 149 -12.00 1.65 -2.59
CA ILE A 149 -12.11 0.80 -1.41
C ILE A 149 -11.61 1.54 -0.18
N ALA A 150 -12.42 1.56 0.88
CA ALA A 150 -12.03 2.04 2.19
C ALA A 150 -11.69 0.85 3.09
N MET A 151 -10.48 0.87 3.64
CA MET A 151 -10.00 -0.04 4.67
C MET A 151 -8.97 0.68 5.55
N GLN A 152 -8.91 0.34 6.83
CA GLN A 152 -7.83 0.78 7.71
C GLN A 152 -6.58 -0.08 7.50
N PRO A 153 -5.43 0.47 7.03
CA PRO A 153 -4.25 -0.33 6.69
C PRO A 153 -3.59 -1.03 7.89
N LEU A 154 -3.85 -0.54 9.11
CA LEU A 154 -3.33 -1.12 10.34
C LEU A 154 -3.91 -2.51 10.64
N VAL A 155 -5.15 -2.77 10.23
CA VAL A 155 -5.83 -4.05 10.47
C VAL A 155 -5.09 -5.21 9.78
N PRO A 156 -4.85 -5.18 8.45
CA PRO A 156 -4.02 -6.20 7.80
C PRO A 156 -2.55 -6.15 8.23
N ALA A 157 -2.00 -4.97 8.56
CA ALA A 157 -0.62 -4.89 9.04
C ALA A 157 -0.40 -5.72 10.32
N LEU A 158 -1.29 -5.56 11.29
CA LEU A 158 -1.25 -6.26 12.57
C LEU A 158 -1.50 -7.76 12.38
N ALA A 159 -2.49 -8.12 11.57
CA ALA A 159 -2.79 -9.53 11.28
C ALA A 159 -1.60 -10.23 10.60
N ALA A 160 -0.95 -9.59 9.63
CA ALA A 160 0.24 -10.12 8.97
C ALA A 160 1.45 -10.23 9.90
N ALA A 161 1.72 -9.20 10.72
CA ALA A 161 2.81 -9.23 11.70
C ALA A 161 2.63 -10.36 12.73
N LEU A 162 1.42 -10.49 13.30
CA LEU A 162 1.09 -11.53 14.25
C LEU A 162 1.18 -12.92 13.62
N SER A 163 0.69 -13.08 12.39
CA SER A 163 0.76 -14.36 11.68
C SER A 163 2.22 -14.77 11.42
N GLY A 164 3.08 -13.84 10.99
CA GLY A 164 4.51 -14.11 10.82
C GLY A 164 5.18 -14.52 12.13
N LEU A 165 4.93 -13.76 13.20
CA LEU A 165 5.48 -14.02 14.54
C LEU A 165 5.05 -15.36 15.13
N VAL A 166 3.80 -15.78 14.91
CA VAL A 166 3.27 -17.01 15.50
C VAL A 166 3.61 -18.24 14.66
N LEU A 167 3.51 -18.13 13.33
CA LEU A 167 3.60 -19.29 12.44
C LEU A 167 5.04 -19.64 12.06
N ALA A 168 5.92 -18.65 11.93
CA ALA A 168 7.33 -18.87 11.60
C ALA A 168 8.20 -17.69 12.09
N PRO A 169 8.52 -17.63 13.40
CA PRO A 169 9.25 -16.52 14.00
C PRO A 169 10.57 -16.17 13.29
N GLU A 170 11.31 -17.18 12.82
CA GLU A 170 12.60 -17.01 12.12
C GLU A 170 12.45 -16.32 10.75
N TRP A 171 11.28 -16.48 10.12
CA TRP A 171 10.93 -15.91 8.81
C TRP A 171 9.79 -14.89 8.92
N ALA A 172 9.62 -14.30 10.10
CA ALA A 172 8.49 -13.43 10.36
C ALA A 172 8.50 -12.13 9.51
N PRO A 173 9.63 -11.39 9.32
CA PRO A 173 9.64 -10.18 8.48
C PRO A 173 9.15 -10.38 7.02
N PRO A 174 9.64 -11.38 6.25
CA PRO A 174 9.18 -11.62 4.88
C PRO A 174 7.75 -12.15 4.82
N ILE A 175 7.32 -12.98 5.78
CA ILE A 175 5.93 -13.45 5.85
C ILE A 175 4.98 -12.29 6.13
N ALA A 176 5.31 -11.46 7.12
CA ALA A 176 4.54 -10.27 7.48
C ALA A 176 4.46 -9.29 6.31
N PHE A 177 5.56 -9.08 5.58
CA PHE A 177 5.55 -8.25 4.39
C PHE A 177 4.66 -8.83 3.29
N ALA A 178 4.87 -10.10 2.92
CA ALA A 178 4.18 -10.73 1.80
C ALA A 178 2.67 -10.85 2.07
N ALA A 179 2.28 -11.32 3.26
CA ALA A 179 0.87 -11.38 3.66
C ALA A 179 0.26 -9.97 3.82
N GLY A 180 1.05 -9.01 4.33
CA GLY A 180 0.64 -7.62 4.49
C GLY A 180 0.41 -6.92 3.15
N VAL A 181 1.18 -7.22 2.10
CA VAL A 181 1.00 -6.65 0.75
C VAL A 181 -0.08 -7.39 -0.03
N LEU A 182 0.07 -8.72 -0.15
CA LEU A 182 -0.81 -9.54 -1.00
C LEU A 182 -2.21 -9.70 -0.40
N GLY A 183 -2.34 -9.62 0.93
CA GLY A 183 -3.63 -9.70 1.62
C GLY A 183 -4.61 -8.61 1.18
N PRO A 184 -4.32 -7.31 1.38
CA PRO A 184 -5.14 -6.20 0.88
C PRO A 184 -5.23 -6.18 -0.64
N LEU A 185 -4.14 -6.47 -1.36
CA LEU A 185 -4.18 -6.47 -2.82
C LEU A 185 -5.19 -7.49 -3.35
N ILE A 186 -5.18 -8.72 -2.85
CA ILE A 186 -6.09 -9.76 -3.30
C ILE A 186 -7.47 -9.53 -2.66
N GLY A 187 -7.53 -9.49 -1.33
CA GLY A 187 -8.77 -9.48 -0.57
C GLY A 187 -9.57 -8.19 -0.70
N ALA A 188 -8.91 -7.04 -0.69
CA ALA A 188 -9.57 -5.76 -0.86
C ALA A 188 -9.70 -5.43 -2.36
N ASP A 189 -8.58 -5.25 -3.06
CA ASP A 189 -8.61 -4.65 -4.40
C ASP A 189 -9.14 -5.58 -5.49
N LEU A 190 -8.60 -6.80 -5.59
CA LEU A 190 -8.97 -7.72 -6.68
C LEU A 190 -10.36 -8.32 -6.48
N LEU A 191 -10.70 -8.77 -5.28
CA LEU A 191 -11.98 -9.42 -4.99
C LEU A 191 -13.18 -8.44 -4.99
N HIS A 192 -12.96 -7.13 -4.85
CA HIS A 192 -14.01 -6.10 -4.96
C HIS A 192 -13.95 -5.31 -6.27
N LEU A 193 -13.15 -5.76 -7.25
CA LEU A 193 -12.94 -4.99 -8.48
C LEU A 193 -14.24 -4.72 -9.25
N ASP A 194 -15.16 -5.69 -9.26
CA ASP A 194 -16.45 -5.57 -9.91
C ASP A 194 -17.34 -4.51 -9.25
N ASP A 195 -17.30 -4.41 -7.91
CA ASP A 195 -18.03 -3.38 -7.17
C ASP A 195 -17.46 -2.01 -7.50
N ILE A 196 -16.13 -1.86 -7.49
CA ILE A 196 -15.45 -0.59 -7.80
C ILE A 196 -15.76 -0.16 -9.24
N ALA A 197 -15.75 -1.10 -10.17
CA ALA A 197 -16.03 -0.84 -11.57
C ALA A 197 -17.46 -0.35 -11.79
N GLN A 198 -18.40 -0.67 -10.88
CA GLN A 198 -19.80 -0.23 -10.92
C GLN A 198 -20.04 1.14 -10.26
N LEU A 199 -19.12 1.63 -9.42
CA LEU A 199 -19.27 2.89 -8.67
C LEU A 199 -19.28 4.19 -9.52
N GLY A 200 -19.24 4.09 -10.85
CA GLY A 200 -19.37 5.25 -11.74
C GLY A 200 -18.21 6.23 -11.61
N ALA A 201 -16.99 5.73 -11.37
CA ALA A 201 -15.75 6.50 -11.36
C ALA A 201 -15.03 6.34 -12.72
N GLY A 202 -14.53 7.44 -13.32
CA GLY A 202 -13.93 7.34 -14.66
C GLY A 202 -12.60 6.57 -14.69
N MET A 203 -11.96 6.42 -13.53
CA MET A 203 -10.80 5.57 -13.35
C MET A 203 -10.87 4.91 -11.98
N ALA A 204 -10.59 3.60 -11.95
CA ALA A 204 -10.35 2.81 -10.75
C ALA A 204 -8.87 2.39 -10.77
N SER A 205 -8.13 2.65 -9.69
CA SER A 205 -6.71 2.30 -9.63
C SER A 205 -6.48 1.26 -8.54
N ILE A 206 -6.03 0.08 -8.96
CA ILE A 206 -5.57 -1.00 -8.06
C ILE A 206 -4.27 -0.56 -7.41
N GLY A 207 -4.20 -0.68 -6.09
CA GLY A 207 -3.14 -0.14 -5.24
C GLY A 207 -3.04 1.40 -5.31
N GLY A 208 -4.15 2.12 -5.55
CA GLY A 208 -4.07 3.54 -5.92
C GLY A 208 -5.13 4.50 -5.41
N ALA A 209 -4.85 5.11 -4.27
CA ALA A 209 -4.95 6.57 -4.07
C ALA A 209 -3.57 7.29 -4.06
N GLY A 210 -2.46 6.55 -4.20
CA GLY A 210 -1.07 7.02 -4.16
C GLY A 210 -0.15 6.04 -3.39
N THR A 211 1.12 6.41 -3.14
CA THR A 211 2.12 5.62 -2.40
C THR A 211 1.80 5.25 -0.96
N PHE A 212 0.80 5.91 -0.38
CA PHE A 212 0.30 5.67 0.97
C PHE A 212 -0.99 4.87 0.95
N ASP A 213 -1.19 4.03 -0.08
CA ASP A 213 -2.34 3.14 -0.13
C ASP A 213 -2.22 1.99 0.87
N GLY A 214 -3.36 1.37 1.17
CA GLY A 214 -3.50 0.28 2.12
C GLY A 214 -2.47 -0.81 1.92
N VAL A 215 -2.19 -1.20 0.66
CA VAL A 215 -1.25 -2.25 0.26
C VAL A 215 0.20 -1.98 0.70
N VAL A 216 0.72 -0.78 0.47
CA VAL A 216 2.11 -0.42 0.82
C VAL A 216 2.24 -0.27 2.34
N LEU A 217 1.28 0.46 2.93
CA LEU A 217 1.30 0.74 4.37
C LEU A 217 1.16 -0.54 5.19
N SER A 218 0.26 -1.44 4.80
CA SER A 218 0.09 -2.70 5.50
C SER A 218 1.36 -3.54 5.48
N GLY A 219 2.00 -3.68 4.32
CA GLY A 219 3.25 -4.42 4.16
C GLY A 219 4.39 -3.84 4.99
N LEU A 220 4.69 -2.55 4.82
CA LEU A 220 5.80 -1.90 5.52
C LEU A 220 5.59 -1.85 7.04
N VAL A 221 4.37 -1.52 7.48
CA VAL A 221 4.05 -1.51 8.93
C VAL A 221 4.12 -2.92 9.50
N ALA A 222 3.60 -3.93 8.81
CA ALA A 222 3.69 -5.32 9.25
C ALA A 222 5.16 -5.73 9.48
N THR A 223 6.04 -5.42 8.54
CA THR A 223 7.48 -5.71 8.66
C THR A 223 8.14 -4.93 9.79
N LEU A 224 7.75 -3.68 10.02
CA LEU A 224 8.29 -2.87 11.11
C LEU A 224 7.95 -3.43 12.49
N LEU A 225 6.72 -3.93 12.65
CA LEU A 225 6.20 -4.47 13.90
C LEU A 225 6.87 -5.80 14.30
N VAL A 226 7.40 -6.54 13.34
CA VAL A 226 8.12 -7.78 13.60
C VAL A 226 9.58 -7.49 13.96
N PRO A 227 10.11 -8.03 15.07
CA PRO A 227 11.52 -7.88 15.45
C PRO A 227 12.44 -8.72 14.55
N GLY A 228 13.73 -8.37 14.55
CA GLY A 228 14.74 -9.03 13.73
C GLY A 228 14.85 -8.47 12.31
N ALA A 229 15.86 -8.95 11.60
CA ALA A 229 16.12 -8.71 10.19
C ALA A 229 16.58 -10.04 9.58
N LEU A 230 16.20 -10.29 8.33
CA LEU A 230 16.78 -11.36 7.52
C LEU A 230 18.23 -11.05 7.11
#